data_AF-A0A6H9LQV9-F1
#
_entry.id   AF-A0A6H9LQV9-F1
#
_cell.length_a   1.000
_cell.length_b   1.000
_cell.length_c   1.000
_cell.angle_alpha   90.00
_cell.angle_beta   90.00
_cell.angle_gamma   90.00
#
_symmetry.space_group_name_H-M   'P 1'
#
loop_
_entity.id
_entity.type
_entity.pdbx_description
1 polymer ?
#
loop_
_entity_poly.entity_id
_entity_poly.type
_entity_poly.pdbx_seq_one_letter_code
_entity_poly.pdbx_strand_id
1 'polypeptide(L)' 'MKTVCILPAYNEEGKIGKVIDKVKAVGVVDEIVVANDCSTDNTKSEAEAHGAT' A
#
# COMPACT_ATOMS: atom_id res chain seq x y z
N MET A 1 0.28 21.17 -4.02
CA MET A 1 -0.03 20.56 -2.71
C MET A 1 0.22 19.07 -2.87
N LYS A 2 0.94 18.44 -1.94
CA LYS A 2 1.28 17.00 -2.02
C LYS A 2 0.18 16.19 -1.32
N THR A 3 -0.34 15.15 -1.96
CA THR A 3 -1.35 14.24 -1.43
C THR A 3 -0.71 12.90 -1.09
N VAL A 4 -0.78 12.50 0.18
CA VAL A 4 -0.28 11.21 0.66
C VAL A 4 -1.45 10.32 1.04
N CYS A 5 -1.47 9.08 0.55
CA CYS A 5 -2.45 8.06 0.93
C CYS A 5 -1.82 7.10 1.95
N ILE A 6 -2.44 6.99 3.13
CA ILE A 6 -2.00 6.05 4.17
C ILE A 6 -2.95 4.85 4.17
N LEU A 7 -2.40 3.66 4.03
CA LEU A 7 -3.12 2.40 4.01
C LEU A 7 -2.74 1.58 5.25
N PRO A 8 -3.63 1.42 6.24
CA PRO A 8 -3.41 0.45 7.31
C PRO A 8 -3.52 -0.97 6.75
N ALA A 9 -2.62 -1.86 7.16
CA ALA A 9 -2.61 -3.24 6.67
C ALA A 9 -2.29 -4.24 7.79
N TYR A 10 -3.06 -5.33 7.84
CA TYR A 10 -2.83 -6.49 8.71
C TYR A 10 -3.21 -7.77 7.97
N ASN A 11 -2.21 -8.60 7.66
CA ASN A 11 -2.37 -9.87 6.94
C ASN A 11 -3.17 -9.72 5.61
N GLU A 12 -2.70 -8.80 4.77
CA GLU A 12 -3.26 -8.45 3.47
C GLU A 12 -2.49 -9.06 2.28
N GLU A 13 -1.74 -10.14 2.48
CA GLU A 13 -1.12 -10.90 1.38
C GLU A 13 -2.17 -11.29 0.31
N GLY A 14 -1.81 -11.09 -0.96
CA GLY A 14 -2.63 -11.27 -2.15
C GLY A 14 -3.67 -10.16 -2.40
N LYS A 15 -3.76 -9.17 -1.52
CA LYS A 15 -4.77 -8.08 -1.56
C LYS A 15 -4.13 -6.70 -1.61
N ILE A 16 -3.11 -6.42 -0.80
CA ILE A 16 -2.56 -5.07 -0.63
C ILE A 16 -2.03 -4.48 -1.95
N GLY A 17 -1.38 -5.29 -2.80
CA GLY A 17 -0.87 -4.84 -4.10
C GLY A 17 -1.98 -4.31 -5.01
N LYS A 18 -3.13 -5.01 -5.05
CA LYS A 18 -4.31 -4.60 -5.84
C LYS A 18 -4.90 -3.28 -5.37
N VAL A 19 -4.84 -2.99 -4.07
CA VAL A 19 -5.29 -1.72 -3.51
C VAL A 19 -4.35 -0.61 -3.95
N ILE A 20 -3.04 -0.82 -3.83
CA ILE A 20 -2.01 0.14 -4.26
C ILE A 20 -2.18 0.49 -5.74
N ASP A 21 -2.33 -0.50 -6.61
CA ASP A 21 -2.52 -0.28 -8.05
C ASP A 21 -3.78 0.53 -8.36
N LYS A 22 -4.88 0.27 -7.66
CA LYS A 22 -6.12 1.05 -7.81
C LYS A 22 -5.95 2.48 -7.33
N VAL A 23 -5.25 2.72 -6.23
CA VAL A 23 -4.97 4.07 -5.72
C VAL A 23 -4.11 4.85 -6.72
N LYS A 24 -3.06 4.23 -7.28
CA LYS A 24 -2.24 4.84 -8.33
C LYS A 24 -3.06 5.22 -9.55
N ALA A 25 -3.99 4.35 -9.97
CA ALA A 25 -4.85 4.59 -11.13
C ALA A 25 -5.77 5.81 -10.99
N VAL A 26 -6.02 6.33 -9.78
CA VAL A 26 -6.79 7.56 -9.57
C VAL A 26 -6.03 8.81 -10.07
N GLY A 27 -4.69 8.78 -10.09
CA GLY A 27 -3.88 9.85 -10.65
C GLY A 27 -3.82 11.15 -9.83
N VAL A 28 -4.19 11.10 -8.54
CA VAL A 28 -4.21 12.28 -7.64
C VAL A 28 -3.37 12.10 -6.37
N VAL A 29 -2.74 10.94 -6.20
CA VAL A 29 -1.92 10.59 -5.03
C VAL A 29 -0.46 10.61 -5.42
N ASP A 30 0.35 11.40 -4.71
CA ASP A 30 1.78 11.54 -4.98
C ASP A 30 2.62 10.46 -4.26
N GLU A 31 2.13 9.96 -3.12
CA GLU A 31 2.84 8.99 -2.28
C GLU A 31 1.85 8.05 -1.58
N ILE A 32 2.22 6.77 -1.47
CA ILE A 32 1.45 5.74 -0.77
C ILE A 32 2.33 5.19 0.35
N VAL A 33 1.83 5.26 1.58
CA VAL A 33 2.48 4.72 2.78
C VAL A 33 1.64 3.58 3.33
N VAL A 34 2.24 2.42 3.55
CA VAL A 34 1.55 1.27 4.15
C VAL A 34 1.94 1.15 5.62
N ALA A 35 0.99 1.46 6.50
CA ALA A 35 1.13 1.28 7.93
C ALA A 35 0.85 -0.20 8.28
N ASN A 36 1.92 -1.01 8.22
CA ASN A 36 1.85 -2.43 8.56
C ASN A 36 1.70 -2.65 10.08
N ASP A 37 0.60 -3.26 10.49
CA ASP A 37 0.24 -3.54 11.89
C ASP A 37 0.79 -4.90 12.36
N CYS A 38 2.10 -5.09 12.28
CA CYS A 38 2.76 -6.34 12.67
C CYS A 38 2.22 -7.60 11.95
N SER A 39 1.90 -7.49 10.65
CA SER A 39 1.52 -8.66 9.84
C SER A 39 2.58 -9.76 9.91
N THR A 40 2.14 -11.01 9.89
CA THR A 40 3.01 -12.21 9.96
C THR A 40 3.13 -12.93 8.62
N ASP A 41 2.63 -12.32 7.55
CA ASP A 41 2.61 -12.82 6.17
C ASP A 41 3.42 -11.90 5.23
N ASN A 42 3.30 -12.09 3.91
CA ASN A 42 4.05 -11.32 2.92
C ASN A 42 3.49 -9.90 2.64
N THR A 43 2.57 -9.38 3.47
CA THR A 43 1.94 -8.05 3.28
C THR A 43 2.97 -6.95 3.02
N LYS A 44 4.04 -6.88 3.82
CA LYS A 44 5.08 -5.85 3.68
C LYS A 44 5.77 -5.95 2.33
N SER A 45 6.25 -7.14 1.98
CA SER A 45 7.00 -7.37 0.74
C SER A 45 6.13 -7.15 -0.50
N GLU A 46 4.85 -7.52 -0.46
CA GLU A 46 3.91 -7.23 -1.53
C GLU A 46 3.68 -5.72 -1.69
N ALA A 47 3.51 -4.97 -0.60
CA ALA A 47 3.34 -3.53 -0.64
C ALA A 47 4.55 -2.81 -1.25
N GLU A 48 5.77 -3.17 -0.81
CA GLU A 48 7.03 -2.64 -1.34
C GLU A 48 7.17 -2.96 -2.85
N ALA A 49 6.83 -4.18 -3.27
CA ALA A 49 6.87 -4.58 -4.68
C ALA A 49 5.90 -3.78 -5.57
N HIS A 50 4.81 -3.27 -5.01
CA HIS A 50 3.87 -2.37 -5.69
C HIS A 50 4.22 -0.90 -5.47
N GLY A 51 5.38 -0.57 -4.91
CA GLY A 51 5.91 0.79 -4.79
C GLY A 51 5.25 1.64 -3.69
N ALA A 52 4.69 1.00 -2.67
CA ALA A 52 4.43 1.69 -1.40
C ALA A 52 5.71 1.72 -0.54
N THR A 53 5.73 2.63 0.44
CA THR A 53 6.82 2.77 1.43
C THR A 53 6.34 2.52 2.85
#